data_AF-A0A367IUM7-F1
#
_entry.id   AF-A0A367IUM7-F1
#
_cell.length_a   1.000
_cell.length_b   1.000
_cell.length_c   1.000
_cell.angle_alpha   90.00
_cell.angle_beta   90.00
_cell.angle_gamma   90.00
#
_symmetry.space_group_name_H-M   'P 1'
#
loop_
_entity.id
_entity.type
_entity.pdbx_description
1 polymer ?
#
loop_
_entity_poly.entity_id
_entity_poly.type
_entity_poly.pdbx_seq_one_letter_code
_entity_poly.pdbx_strand_id
1 'polypeptide(L)'
;FHSAPLTDSDIEAKPIVLLIGQYSTGKTTFIRYLLDKAYPGEHIGVEPTTDRFVSVMHGSEERVIPGNAAAVNQELPFRGLNRFGQAFLSRFQVSQTTSPVLENMTIIDTPGILAGDKQLTERGYDFTQVIEWFAERADLILLMFDSHKLDISNEFKLAIHSLRGKEEKVRVVLNKSDMVSQQQLMRVYGAMMWSLGKVVQTPEVMRVYLSSFWTEKPPNSFDDCRELIEAESKDLLRDLKELRRNAAIRKINEIVKRARLARVHALIISHLKKEMPSMFGKKKKQEALLNNLGDEFAKIQQKYHLPVGDFPNPERFKQSLSHYDMDKFKTLKEDLIEKVDEALANDLPHLMSQFPTVNPELTQKERNPFQESAMPNDISSSFWHFDSIDKGAHLPTFQQLGPRDGKVSGSDVKPILMQCGLPNDQLAQIWRLSDFDNDGYMDLDEFSIAMHLITAVQNGAQLPEKLPQTLLPNRKF
;
A
#
# COMPACT_ATOMS: atom_id res chain seq x y z
N PHE A 1 11.78 10.92 29.34
CA PHE A 1 11.04 12.01 28.69
C PHE A 1 10.37 11.53 27.42
N HIS A 2 11.12 11.23 26.35
CA HIS A 2 10.52 11.01 25.01
C HIS A 2 10.45 9.55 24.60
N SER A 3 11.58 8.84 24.57
CA SER A 3 11.65 7.44 24.12
C SER A 3 12.80 6.69 24.79
N ALA A 4 12.70 5.36 24.85
CA ALA A 4 13.77 4.49 25.34
C ALA A 4 14.93 4.43 24.33
N PRO A 5 16.19 4.17 24.77
CA PRO A 5 17.33 3.96 23.88
C PRO A 5 17.01 2.92 22.78
N LEU A 6 17.49 3.17 21.55
CA LEU A 6 17.43 2.15 20.50
C LEU A 6 18.38 1.00 20.87
N THR A 7 17.95 -0.22 20.58
CA THR A 7 18.78 -1.43 20.67
C THR A 7 19.27 -1.84 19.29
N ASP A 8 20.32 -2.64 19.21
CA ASP A 8 20.82 -3.19 17.94
C ASP A 8 19.71 -3.97 17.21
N SER A 9 18.87 -4.68 17.97
CA SER A 9 17.68 -5.37 17.43
C SER A 9 16.69 -4.41 16.77
N ASP A 10 16.48 -3.20 17.30
CA ASP A 10 15.61 -2.20 16.65
C ASP A 10 16.20 -1.70 15.32
N ILE A 11 17.52 -1.61 15.22
CA ILE A 11 18.24 -1.16 14.02
C ILE A 11 18.26 -2.28 12.97
N GLU A 12 18.54 -3.53 13.38
CA GLU A 12 18.64 -4.70 12.51
C GLU A 12 17.27 -5.29 12.13
N ALA A 13 16.20 -4.94 12.86
CA ALA A 13 14.86 -5.46 12.62
C ALA A 13 14.46 -5.30 11.14
N LYS A 14 13.96 -6.39 10.56
CA LYS A 14 13.38 -6.34 9.22
C LYS A 14 12.16 -5.42 9.21
N PRO A 15 11.83 -4.81 8.05
CA PRO A 15 10.63 -4.00 7.91
C PRO A 15 9.38 -4.72 8.43
N ILE A 16 8.54 -4.04 9.18
CA ILE A 16 7.33 -4.64 9.76
C ILE A 16 6.09 -4.21 8.96
N VAL A 17 5.31 -5.19 8.49
CA VAL A 17 3.97 -4.99 7.91
C VAL A 17 2.93 -5.36 8.95
N LEU A 18 2.16 -4.39 9.41
CA LEU A 18 1.09 -4.58 10.39
C LEU A 18 -0.26 -4.69 9.68
N LEU A 19 -0.96 -5.82 9.84
CA LEU A 19 -2.30 -6.01 9.28
C LEU A 19 -3.34 -5.69 10.35
N ILE A 20 -4.23 -4.72 10.10
CA ILE A 20 -5.33 -4.39 11.02
C ILE A 20 -6.64 -4.49 10.24
N GLY A 21 -7.64 -5.12 10.81
CA GLY A 21 -8.94 -5.18 10.19
C GLY A 21 -9.93 -5.99 11.00
N GLN A 22 -11.20 -5.82 10.67
CA GLN A 22 -12.27 -6.57 11.31
C GLN A 22 -12.12 -8.08 11.12
N TYR A 23 -12.95 -8.81 11.84
CA TYR A 23 -13.08 -10.24 11.69
C TYR A 23 -13.47 -10.63 10.24
N SER A 24 -12.89 -11.73 9.73
CA SER A 24 -13.13 -12.26 8.38
C SER A 24 -12.71 -11.37 7.19
N THR A 25 -11.96 -10.28 7.38
CA THR A 25 -11.47 -9.43 6.26
C THR A 25 -10.36 -10.08 5.40
N GLY A 26 -9.85 -11.24 5.80
CA GLY A 26 -8.86 -12.00 5.04
C GLY A 26 -7.39 -11.70 5.37
N LYS A 27 -7.07 -11.21 6.57
CA LYS A 27 -5.67 -10.95 7.01
C LYS A 27 -4.79 -12.20 6.91
N THR A 28 -5.17 -13.27 7.59
CA THR A 28 -4.45 -14.56 7.59
C THR A 28 -4.37 -15.17 6.17
N THR A 29 -5.47 -15.08 5.40
CA THR A 29 -5.50 -15.54 4.00
C THR A 29 -4.55 -14.72 3.12
N PHE A 30 -4.44 -13.41 3.33
CA PHE A 30 -3.49 -12.55 2.63
C PHE A 30 -2.05 -12.94 2.93
N ILE A 31 -1.71 -13.25 4.19
CA ILE A 31 -0.37 -13.75 4.52
C ILE A 31 -0.11 -15.06 3.79
N ARG A 32 -1.05 -16.02 3.86
CA ARG A 32 -0.92 -17.29 3.15
C ARG A 32 -0.75 -17.11 1.64
N TYR A 33 -1.48 -16.17 1.04
CA TYR A 33 -1.35 -15.80 -0.37
C TYR A 33 0.06 -15.26 -0.68
N LEU A 34 0.61 -14.38 0.16
CA LEU A 34 1.96 -13.84 -0.01
C LEU A 34 3.04 -14.91 0.15
N LEU A 35 2.87 -15.83 1.09
CA LEU A 35 3.84 -16.89 1.37
C LEU A 35 3.75 -18.06 0.41
N ASP A 36 2.65 -18.17 -0.35
CA ASP A 36 2.27 -19.32 -1.17
C ASP A 36 2.24 -20.65 -0.38
N LYS A 37 2.00 -20.56 0.93
CA LYS A 37 1.88 -21.71 1.84
C LYS A 37 1.32 -21.32 3.19
N ALA A 38 0.90 -22.33 3.94
CA ALA A 38 0.55 -22.19 5.34
C ALA A 38 1.76 -21.83 6.21
N TYR A 39 1.56 -21.09 7.29
CA TYR A 39 2.58 -20.89 8.33
C TYR A 39 2.20 -21.54 9.67
N PRO A 40 3.17 -21.92 10.51
CA PRO A 40 2.89 -22.61 11.78
C PRO A 40 1.98 -21.80 12.70
N GLY A 41 0.92 -22.45 13.21
CA GLY A 41 -0.05 -21.79 14.08
C GLY A 41 -1.01 -20.82 13.35
N GLU A 42 -1.07 -20.86 12.02
CA GLU A 42 -2.16 -20.20 11.29
C GLU A 42 -3.50 -20.88 11.60
N HIS A 43 -4.58 -20.10 11.62
CA HIS A 43 -5.94 -20.59 11.71
C HIS A 43 -6.84 -19.74 10.81
N ILE A 44 -7.40 -20.36 9.78
CA ILE A 44 -8.37 -19.73 8.87
C ILE A 44 -9.73 -20.40 9.10
N GLY A 45 -10.72 -19.62 9.51
CA GLY A 45 -12.10 -20.10 9.62
C GLY A 45 -13.10 -18.95 9.65
N VAL A 46 -14.39 -19.30 9.54
CA VAL A 46 -15.54 -18.37 9.48
C VAL A 46 -16.09 -17.94 10.85
N GLU A 47 -15.67 -18.59 11.93
CA GLU A 47 -15.90 -18.18 13.33
C GLU A 47 -14.66 -17.48 13.92
N PRO A 48 -14.78 -16.62 14.97
CA PRO A 48 -13.65 -15.91 15.62
C PRO A 48 -12.47 -16.82 15.96
N THR A 49 -11.57 -17.02 15.00
CA THR A 49 -10.57 -18.10 14.99
C THR A 49 -9.17 -17.60 15.31
N THR A 50 -8.90 -16.31 15.07
CA THR A 50 -7.65 -15.65 15.46
C THR A 50 -7.92 -14.68 16.61
N ASP A 51 -7.68 -15.14 17.84
CA ASP A 51 -7.72 -14.33 19.06
C ASP A 51 -6.32 -13.86 19.51
N ARG A 52 -5.30 -14.12 18.70
CA ARG A 52 -3.87 -13.87 18.99
C ARG A 52 -3.23 -12.92 18.01
N PHE A 53 -2.26 -12.16 18.51
CA PHE A 53 -1.28 -11.49 17.67
C PHE A 53 -0.23 -12.51 17.24
N VAL A 54 0.03 -12.60 15.94
CA VAL A 54 1.03 -13.51 15.38
C VAL A 54 2.07 -12.71 14.63
N SER A 55 3.32 -12.79 15.09
CA SER A 55 4.46 -12.27 14.34
C SER A 55 4.99 -13.36 13.41
N VAL A 56 4.71 -13.25 12.12
CA VAL A 56 5.17 -14.18 11.08
C VAL A 56 6.53 -13.72 10.56
N MET A 57 7.55 -14.54 10.82
CA MET A 57 8.95 -14.21 10.60
C MET A 57 9.67 -15.32 9.84
N HIS A 58 10.79 -14.98 9.22
CA HIS A 58 11.66 -16.01 8.63
C HIS A 58 12.32 -16.84 9.73
N GLY A 59 12.40 -18.15 9.51
CA GLY A 59 13.23 -19.07 10.27
C GLY A 59 13.70 -20.22 9.40
N SER A 60 14.82 -20.84 9.78
CA SER A 60 15.36 -22.04 9.13
C SER A 60 14.49 -23.28 9.36
N GLU A 61 13.67 -23.24 10.43
CA GLU A 61 12.77 -24.32 10.81
C GLU A 61 11.36 -23.77 11.05
N GLU A 62 10.37 -24.62 10.84
CA GLU A 62 8.98 -24.32 11.14
C GLU A 62 8.75 -24.43 12.65
N ARG A 63 8.51 -23.30 13.31
CA ARG A 63 8.30 -23.28 14.76
C ARG A 63 7.35 -22.18 15.23
N VAL A 64 6.71 -22.44 16.36
CA VAL A 64 5.90 -21.46 17.10
C VAL A 64 6.58 -21.16 18.43
N ILE A 65 6.82 -19.88 18.70
CA ILE A 65 7.41 -19.40 19.95
C ILE A 65 6.32 -18.66 20.73
N PRO A 66 5.95 -19.14 21.94
CA PRO A 66 4.99 -18.45 22.79
C PRO A 66 5.44 -17.04 23.17
N GLY A 67 4.50 -16.10 23.35
CA GLY A 67 4.80 -14.69 23.61
C GLY A 67 5.67 -14.44 24.83
N ASN A 68 5.49 -15.21 25.91
CA ASN A 68 6.35 -15.16 27.09
C ASN A 68 7.82 -15.48 26.78
N ALA A 69 8.08 -16.48 25.93
CA ALA A 69 9.42 -16.82 25.50
C ALA A 69 9.97 -15.79 24.50
N ALA A 70 9.13 -15.27 23.60
CA ALA A 70 9.51 -14.24 22.65
C ALA A 70 9.91 -12.92 23.33
N ALA A 71 9.24 -12.56 24.43
CA ALA A 71 9.49 -11.32 25.16
C ALA A 71 10.78 -11.34 26.00
N VAL A 72 11.38 -12.51 26.25
CA VAL A 72 12.68 -12.62 26.95
C VAL A 72 13.84 -12.94 26.01
N ASN A 73 13.55 -13.39 24.79
CA ASN A 73 14.56 -13.67 23.78
C ASN A 73 15.32 -12.38 23.38
N GLN A 74 16.66 -12.45 23.33
CA GLN A 74 17.53 -11.32 23.00
C GLN A 74 17.55 -11.01 21.50
N GLU A 75 17.32 -12.02 20.68
CA GLU A 75 17.42 -11.95 19.22
C GLU A 75 16.12 -11.47 18.58
N LEU A 76 15.03 -11.41 19.34
CA LEU A 76 13.72 -11.01 18.85
C LEU A 76 13.35 -9.58 19.30
N PRO A 77 12.75 -8.75 18.42
CA PRO A 77 12.42 -7.35 18.71
C PRO A 77 11.15 -7.19 19.57
N PHE A 78 10.86 -8.15 20.47
CA PHE A 78 9.59 -8.21 21.22
C PHE A 78 9.74 -8.02 22.73
N ARG A 79 10.94 -7.70 23.23
CA ARG A 79 11.18 -7.42 24.66
C ARG A 79 10.30 -6.32 25.24
N GLY A 80 10.01 -5.31 24.44
CA GLY A 80 9.13 -4.20 24.82
C GLY A 80 7.69 -4.63 25.13
N LEU A 81 7.27 -5.81 24.67
CA LEU A 81 5.92 -6.33 24.92
C LEU A 81 5.69 -6.76 26.37
N ASN A 82 6.75 -6.94 27.18
CA ASN A 82 6.62 -7.24 28.62
C ASN A 82 5.77 -6.21 29.36
N ARG A 83 5.73 -4.96 28.88
CA ARG A 83 4.94 -3.87 29.48
C ARG A 83 3.43 -4.14 29.49
N PHE A 84 2.93 -5.01 28.60
CA PHE A 84 1.51 -5.33 28.49
C PHE A 84 1.08 -6.51 29.39
N GLY A 85 2.04 -7.14 30.08
CA GLY A 85 1.78 -8.17 31.08
C GLY A 85 1.36 -9.53 30.52
N GLN A 86 1.12 -10.47 31.45
CA GLN A 86 0.87 -11.88 31.14
C GLN A 86 -0.38 -12.12 30.30
N ALA A 87 -1.45 -11.34 30.52
CA ALA A 87 -2.69 -11.47 29.77
C ALA A 87 -2.46 -11.28 28.26
N PHE A 88 -1.71 -10.25 27.88
CA PHE A 88 -1.32 -10.03 26.48
C PHE A 88 -0.33 -11.08 25.98
N LEU A 89 0.75 -11.36 26.72
CA LEU A 89 1.79 -12.29 26.28
C LEU A 89 1.27 -13.72 26.05
N SER A 90 0.20 -14.12 26.76
CA SER A 90 -0.50 -15.38 26.53
C SER A 90 -1.24 -15.45 25.19
N ARG A 91 -1.56 -14.29 24.60
CA ARG A 91 -2.22 -14.10 23.28
C ARG A 91 -1.30 -13.49 22.22
N PHE A 92 0.01 -13.54 22.44
CA PHE A 92 1.02 -13.21 21.45
C PHE A 92 1.84 -14.47 21.12
N GLN A 93 2.22 -14.63 19.87
CA GLN A 93 3.16 -15.67 19.46
C GLN A 93 4.00 -15.22 18.27
N VAL A 94 5.17 -15.83 18.11
CA VAL A 94 5.99 -15.70 16.92
C VAL A 94 5.87 -17.00 16.13
N SER A 95 5.50 -16.91 14.87
CA SER A 95 5.51 -18.03 13.93
C SER A 95 6.69 -17.87 13.00
N GLN A 96 7.53 -18.89 12.91
CA GLN A 96 8.68 -18.91 12.02
C GLN A 96 8.51 -19.97 10.95
N THR A 97 8.79 -19.58 9.70
CA THR A 97 8.83 -20.48 8.55
C THR A 97 9.81 -19.94 7.53
N THR A 98 10.37 -20.82 6.70
CA THR A 98 11.26 -20.41 5.62
C THR A 98 10.43 -19.80 4.49
N SER A 99 10.72 -18.56 4.11
CA SER A 99 10.07 -17.88 2.99
C SER A 99 10.97 -16.74 2.47
N PRO A 100 11.13 -16.61 1.13
CA PRO A 100 11.82 -15.47 0.52
C PRO A 100 11.16 -14.11 0.83
N VAL A 101 9.85 -14.09 1.05
CA VAL A 101 9.13 -12.87 1.46
C VAL A 101 9.58 -12.46 2.86
N LEU A 102 9.60 -13.41 3.80
CA LEU A 102 9.96 -13.16 5.20
C LEU A 102 11.48 -12.92 5.40
N GLU A 103 12.31 -13.24 4.42
CA GLU A 103 13.72 -12.81 4.41
C GLU A 103 13.84 -11.28 4.38
N ASN A 104 12.85 -10.61 3.79
CA ASN A 104 12.88 -9.17 3.55
C ASN A 104 11.94 -8.37 4.45
N MET A 105 10.99 -9.01 5.14
CA MET A 105 10.04 -8.35 6.04
C MET A 105 9.54 -9.27 7.16
N THR A 106 8.92 -8.70 8.18
CA THR A 106 8.12 -9.40 9.20
C THR A 106 6.68 -8.96 9.06
N ILE A 107 5.73 -9.89 9.13
CA ILE A 107 4.30 -9.58 9.03
C ILE A 107 3.65 -9.83 10.39
N ILE A 108 2.94 -8.83 10.90
CA ILE A 108 2.16 -8.94 12.14
C ILE A 108 0.69 -9.13 11.77
N ASP A 109 0.18 -10.34 11.98
CA ASP A 109 -1.24 -10.63 11.93
C ASP A 109 -1.87 -10.25 13.28
N THR A 110 -2.88 -9.37 13.26
CA THR A 110 -3.60 -8.97 14.46
C THR A 110 -4.90 -9.76 14.61
N PRO A 111 -5.40 -9.99 15.83
CA PRO A 111 -6.75 -10.50 16.04
C PRO A 111 -7.80 -9.72 15.26
N GLY A 112 -8.82 -10.42 14.76
CA GLY A 112 -9.96 -9.76 14.11
C GLY A 112 -10.70 -8.86 15.09
N ILE A 113 -10.90 -7.59 14.73
CA ILE A 113 -11.71 -6.67 15.53
C ILE A 113 -13.18 -7.06 15.34
N LEU A 114 -13.88 -7.36 16.43
CA LEU A 114 -15.30 -7.72 16.36
C LEU A 114 -16.18 -6.49 16.19
N ALA A 115 -17.32 -6.67 15.53
CA ALA A 115 -18.40 -5.68 15.51
C ALA A 115 -19.19 -5.78 16.82
N GLY A 116 -18.78 -5.04 17.86
CA GLY A 116 -19.55 -4.88 19.10
C GLY A 116 -18.69 -4.64 20.35
N ASP A 117 -19.25 -3.92 21.34
CA ASP A 117 -18.52 -3.47 22.54
C ASP A 117 -18.23 -4.59 23.56
N LYS A 118 -18.76 -5.80 23.36
CA LYS A 118 -18.67 -6.91 24.34
C LYS A 118 -17.24 -7.45 24.56
N GLN A 119 -16.33 -7.27 23.61
CA GLN A 119 -14.95 -7.77 23.73
C GLN A 119 -13.96 -6.81 24.41
N LEU A 120 -14.31 -5.53 24.58
CA LEU A 120 -13.44 -4.56 25.26
C LEU A 120 -13.06 -5.04 26.68
N THR A 121 -13.93 -5.83 27.32
CA THR A 121 -13.74 -6.37 28.67
C THR A 121 -13.18 -7.80 28.73
N GLU A 122 -13.17 -8.57 27.64
CA GLU A 122 -12.80 -10.01 27.66
C GLU A 122 -11.32 -10.30 27.34
N ARG A 123 -10.59 -9.33 26.77
CA ARG A 123 -9.20 -9.55 26.31
C ARG A 123 -8.18 -9.60 27.46
N GLY A 124 -8.46 -8.89 28.55
CA GLY A 124 -7.54 -8.77 29.68
C GLY A 124 -6.30 -7.91 29.39
N TYR A 125 -6.24 -7.24 28.24
CA TYR A 125 -5.20 -6.26 27.87
C TYR A 125 -5.81 -5.14 27.01
N ASP A 126 -5.14 -3.99 26.98
CA ASP A 126 -5.54 -2.86 26.15
C ASP A 126 -5.11 -3.08 24.69
N PHE A 127 -6.05 -3.48 23.85
CA PHE A 127 -5.81 -3.72 22.42
C PHE A 127 -5.31 -2.47 21.69
N THR A 128 -5.82 -1.29 22.02
CA THR A 128 -5.49 -0.05 21.34
C THR A 128 -4.04 0.34 21.62
N GLN A 129 -3.58 0.20 22.86
CA GLN A 129 -2.18 0.46 23.21
C GLN A 129 -1.20 -0.54 22.57
N VAL A 130 -1.62 -1.79 22.37
CA VAL A 130 -0.80 -2.79 21.66
C VAL A 130 -0.69 -2.44 20.17
N ILE A 131 -1.81 -2.07 19.54
CA ILE A 131 -1.81 -1.60 18.14
C ILE A 131 -0.92 -0.37 17.99
N GLU A 132 -1.02 0.60 18.91
CA GLU A 132 -0.17 1.79 18.90
C GLU A 132 1.32 1.43 18.92
N TRP A 133 1.70 0.49 19.79
CA TRP A 133 3.08 0.01 19.96
C TRP A 133 3.63 -0.67 18.70
N PHE A 134 2.82 -1.51 18.04
CA PHE A 134 3.21 -2.11 16.76
C PHE A 134 3.24 -1.06 15.65
N ALA A 135 2.29 -0.13 15.60
CA ALA A 135 2.23 0.92 14.59
C ALA A 135 3.43 1.88 14.66
N GLU A 136 3.97 2.15 15.85
CA GLU A 136 5.23 2.91 16.01
C GLU A 136 6.41 2.24 15.28
N ARG A 137 6.45 0.91 15.31
CA ARG A 137 7.53 0.07 14.77
C ARG A 137 7.26 -0.42 13.34
N ALA A 138 6.00 -0.33 12.89
CA ALA A 138 5.61 -0.73 11.56
C ALA A 138 6.21 0.21 10.51
N ASP A 139 6.55 -0.38 9.38
CA ASP A 139 6.95 0.28 8.14
C ASP A 139 5.77 0.45 7.19
N LEU A 140 4.78 -0.43 7.29
CA LEU A 140 3.55 -0.38 6.52
C LEU A 140 2.41 -0.89 7.40
N ILE A 141 1.28 -0.19 7.36
CA ILE A 141 0.08 -0.58 8.08
C ILE A 141 -1.02 -0.80 7.04
N LEU A 142 -1.48 -2.04 6.90
CA LEU A 142 -2.58 -2.39 6.01
C LEU A 142 -3.89 -2.42 6.80
N LEU A 143 -4.76 -1.44 6.54
CA LEU A 143 -6.14 -1.43 7.02
C LEU A 143 -7.01 -2.24 6.06
N MET A 144 -7.36 -3.46 6.45
CA MET A 144 -8.10 -4.40 5.62
C MET A 144 -9.59 -4.32 5.86
N PHE A 145 -10.36 -4.15 4.78
CA PHE A 145 -11.81 -4.14 4.73
C PHE A 145 -12.33 -5.26 3.83
N ASP A 146 -13.53 -5.73 4.13
CA ASP A 146 -14.27 -6.70 3.30
C ASP A 146 -15.28 -5.93 2.43
N SER A 147 -15.23 -6.11 1.11
CA SER A 147 -16.14 -5.45 0.17
C SER A 147 -17.62 -5.81 0.38
N HIS A 148 -17.90 -6.97 0.96
CA HIS A 148 -19.25 -7.47 1.20
C HIS A 148 -19.81 -6.99 2.56
N LYS A 149 -18.93 -6.73 3.54
CA LYS A 149 -19.28 -6.35 4.91
C LYS A 149 -18.51 -5.10 5.34
N LEU A 150 -18.97 -3.95 4.86
CA LEU A 150 -18.42 -2.67 5.27
C LEU A 150 -19.07 -2.21 6.58
N ASP A 151 -18.45 -2.55 7.70
CA ASP A 151 -18.73 -1.96 9.01
C ASP A 151 -17.43 -1.32 9.55
N ILE A 152 -17.56 -0.26 10.34
CA ILE A 152 -16.44 0.30 11.12
C ILE A 152 -16.92 0.40 12.57
N SER A 153 -16.69 -0.68 13.33
CA SER A 153 -17.04 -0.77 14.74
C SER A 153 -16.32 0.27 15.58
N ASN A 154 -16.83 0.57 16.78
CA ASN A 154 -16.19 1.54 17.69
C ASN A 154 -14.76 1.15 18.05
N GLU A 155 -14.50 -0.14 18.33
CA GLU A 155 -13.15 -0.64 18.59
C GLU A 155 -12.23 -0.45 17.37
N PHE A 156 -12.75 -0.64 16.14
CA PHE A 156 -11.96 -0.39 14.93
C PHE A 156 -11.64 1.09 14.76
N LYS A 157 -12.59 2.00 15.07
CA LYS A 157 -12.33 3.45 15.08
C LYS A 157 -11.25 3.82 16.09
N LEU A 158 -11.26 3.23 17.29
CA LEU A 158 -10.22 3.46 18.31
C LEU A 158 -8.86 2.95 17.82
N ALA A 159 -8.81 1.77 17.20
CA ALA A 159 -7.58 1.25 16.60
C ALA A 159 -7.04 2.19 15.51
N ILE A 160 -7.91 2.68 14.59
CA ILE A 160 -7.51 3.65 13.57
C ILE A 160 -7.04 4.97 14.21
N HIS A 161 -7.71 5.43 15.27
CA HIS A 161 -7.30 6.63 16.00
C HIS A 161 -5.91 6.51 16.63
N SER A 162 -5.52 5.31 17.08
CA SER A 162 -4.17 5.04 17.60
C SER A 162 -3.04 5.14 16.54
N LEU A 163 -3.42 5.21 15.26
CA LEU A 163 -2.50 5.41 14.14
C LEU A 163 -2.22 6.89 13.86
N ARG A 164 -2.80 7.80 14.65
CA ARG A 164 -2.59 9.24 14.47
C ARG A 164 -1.11 9.61 14.54
N GLY A 165 -0.65 10.42 13.59
CA GLY A 165 0.76 10.77 13.40
C GLY A 165 1.59 9.71 12.67
N LYS A 166 0.95 8.64 12.16
CA LYS A 166 1.56 7.54 11.40
C LYS A 166 0.83 7.31 10.07
N GLU A 167 0.00 8.26 9.64
CA GLU A 167 -0.90 8.17 8.49
C GLU A 167 -0.14 7.89 7.18
N GLU A 168 1.07 8.44 7.04
CA GLU A 168 1.98 8.22 5.90
C GLU A 168 2.29 6.73 5.64
N LYS A 169 2.26 5.91 6.70
CA LYS A 169 2.53 4.46 6.66
C LYS A 169 1.27 3.64 6.41
N VAL A 170 0.09 4.26 6.43
CA VAL A 170 -1.20 3.57 6.32
C VAL A 170 -1.57 3.40 4.85
N ARG A 171 -1.99 2.18 4.50
CA ARG A 171 -2.63 1.85 3.22
C ARG A 171 -3.91 1.10 3.50
N VAL A 172 -4.94 1.38 2.73
CA VAL A 172 -6.23 0.70 2.86
C VAL A 172 -6.30 -0.41 1.83
N VAL A 173 -6.80 -1.57 2.21
CA VAL A 173 -7.01 -2.71 1.32
C VAL A 173 -8.48 -3.09 1.36
N LEU A 174 -9.20 -2.85 0.26
CA LEU A 174 -10.57 -3.32 0.09
C LEU A 174 -10.50 -4.72 -0.53
N ASN A 175 -10.50 -5.73 0.32
CA ASN A 175 -10.33 -7.12 -0.06
C ASN A 175 -11.67 -7.75 -0.48
N LYS A 176 -11.58 -8.89 -1.16
CA LYS A 176 -12.74 -9.62 -1.71
C LYS A 176 -13.54 -8.78 -2.71
N SER A 177 -12.88 -7.87 -3.43
CA SER A 177 -13.54 -6.92 -4.34
C SER A 177 -14.30 -7.60 -5.49
N ASP A 178 -13.97 -8.86 -5.79
CA ASP A 178 -14.64 -9.73 -6.74
C ASP A 178 -15.90 -10.41 -6.16
N MET A 179 -16.26 -10.21 -4.90
CA MET A 179 -17.50 -10.76 -4.31
C MET A 179 -18.72 -9.84 -4.50
N VAL A 180 -18.53 -8.70 -5.17
CA VAL A 180 -19.55 -7.70 -5.45
C VAL A 180 -19.44 -7.25 -6.90
N SER A 181 -20.56 -6.85 -7.52
CA SER A 181 -20.52 -6.29 -8.87
C SER A 181 -19.83 -4.92 -8.90
N GLN A 182 -19.39 -4.48 -10.09
CA GLN A 182 -18.76 -3.17 -10.30
C GLN A 182 -19.55 -2.00 -9.68
N GLN A 183 -20.88 -1.98 -9.88
CA GLN A 183 -21.72 -0.91 -9.33
C GLN A 183 -21.76 -0.94 -7.80
N GLN A 184 -21.82 -2.13 -7.21
CA GLN A 184 -21.81 -2.29 -5.76
C GLN A 184 -20.43 -1.95 -5.20
N LEU A 185 -19.35 -2.33 -5.87
CA LEU A 185 -17.98 -2.01 -5.50
C LEU A 185 -17.78 -0.49 -5.38
N MET A 186 -18.26 0.29 -6.36
CA MET A 186 -18.20 1.75 -6.32
C MET A 186 -18.96 2.36 -5.14
N ARG A 187 -20.13 1.79 -4.79
CA ARG A 187 -20.91 2.22 -3.62
C ARG A 187 -20.19 1.91 -2.31
N VAL A 188 -19.63 0.71 -2.19
CA VAL A 188 -18.87 0.27 -1.01
C VAL A 188 -17.61 1.12 -0.84
N TYR A 189 -16.87 1.36 -1.92
CA TYR A 189 -15.70 2.23 -1.93
C TYR A 189 -16.03 3.64 -1.43
N GLY A 190 -17.09 4.26 -1.98
CA GLY A 190 -17.55 5.58 -1.55
C GLY A 190 -17.95 5.62 -0.07
N ALA A 191 -18.71 4.63 0.39
CA ALA A 191 -19.11 4.52 1.80
C ALA A 191 -17.92 4.32 2.74
N MET A 192 -16.90 3.56 2.32
CA MET A 192 -15.67 3.35 3.07
C MET A 192 -14.88 4.64 3.21
N MET A 193 -14.64 5.35 2.09
CA MET A 193 -13.90 6.62 2.11
C MET A 193 -14.61 7.69 2.93
N TRP A 194 -15.94 7.77 2.85
CA TRP A 194 -16.74 8.65 3.69
C TRP A 194 -16.58 8.33 5.18
N SER A 195 -16.59 7.05 5.54
CA SER A 195 -16.45 6.62 6.92
C SER A 195 -15.03 6.82 7.45
N LEU A 196 -14.01 6.53 6.64
CA LEU A 196 -12.60 6.77 6.97
C LEU A 196 -12.32 8.26 7.13
N GLY A 197 -12.86 9.13 6.28
CA GLY A 197 -12.70 10.59 6.39
C GLY A 197 -13.27 11.19 7.68
N LYS A 198 -14.19 10.50 8.37
CA LYS A 198 -14.69 10.90 9.69
C LYS A 198 -13.79 10.49 10.85
N VAL A 199 -12.97 9.46 10.64
CA VAL A 199 -12.17 8.83 11.69
C VAL A 199 -10.71 9.28 11.60
N VAL A 200 -10.17 9.35 10.37
CA VAL A 200 -8.80 9.77 10.10
C VAL A 200 -8.79 11.30 10.03
N GLN A 201 -8.03 11.91 10.94
CA GLN A 201 -7.94 13.37 11.08
C GLN A 201 -6.76 13.93 10.26
N THR A 202 -6.72 13.61 8.97
CA THR A 202 -5.72 14.14 8.03
C THR A 202 -6.41 14.67 6.78
N PRO A 203 -5.94 15.80 6.21
CA PRO A 203 -6.43 16.28 4.91
C PRO A 203 -5.98 15.39 3.74
N GLU A 204 -5.00 14.50 3.96
CA GLU A 204 -4.46 13.62 2.92
C GLU A 204 -5.38 12.42 2.65
N VAL A 205 -5.56 12.10 1.37
CA VAL A 205 -6.37 10.94 0.97
C VAL A 205 -5.50 9.68 1.06
N MET A 206 -5.96 8.71 1.84
CA MET A 206 -5.28 7.41 1.94
C MET A 206 -5.42 6.63 0.63
N ARG A 207 -4.32 6.03 0.17
CA ARG A 207 -4.32 5.09 -0.96
C ARG A 207 -5.08 3.81 -0.57
N VAL A 208 -6.08 3.47 -1.37
CA VAL A 208 -6.89 2.24 -1.25
C VAL A 208 -6.50 1.29 -2.37
N TYR A 209 -6.19 0.03 -2.07
CA TYR A 209 -6.01 -1.02 -3.07
C TYR A 209 -7.25 -1.90 -3.14
N LEU A 210 -7.80 -2.07 -4.35
CA LEU A 210 -8.80 -3.09 -4.61
C LEU A 210 -8.10 -4.44 -4.76
N SER A 211 -8.62 -5.46 -4.09
CA SER A 211 -7.96 -6.77 -4.10
C SER A 211 -8.92 -7.92 -3.85
N SER A 212 -8.47 -9.11 -4.23
CA SER A 212 -9.15 -10.38 -4.04
C SER A 212 -8.12 -11.46 -3.74
N PHE A 213 -7.60 -11.46 -2.52
CA PHE A 213 -6.56 -12.40 -2.10
C PHE A 213 -7.18 -13.72 -1.66
N TRP A 214 -7.29 -14.64 -2.60
CA TRP A 214 -7.83 -15.98 -2.41
C TRP A 214 -6.75 -17.03 -2.61
N THR A 215 -6.77 -18.09 -1.80
CA THR A 215 -6.02 -19.32 -2.11
C THR A 215 -6.74 -20.12 -3.20
N GLU A 216 -8.07 -20.11 -3.17
CA GLU A 216 -8.94 -20.70 -4.17
C GLU A 216 -10.07 -19.71 -4.48
N LYS A 217 -10.25 -19.37 -5.77
CA LYS A 217 -11.25 -18.38 -6.20
C LYS A 217 -12.66 -18.92 -5.93
N PRO A 218 -13.52 -18.19 -5.19
CA PRO A 218 -14.87 -18.66 -4.92
C PRO A 218 -15.73 -18.70 -6.19
N PRO A 219 -16.67 -19.67 -6.31
CA PRO A 219 -17.45 -19.87 -7.54
C PRO A 219 -18.44 -18.73 -7.85
N ASN A 220 -18.78 -17.93 -6.85
CA ASN A 220 -19.75 -16.83 -6.92
C ASN A 220 -19.10 -15.44 -7.08
N SER A 221 -17.83 -15.40 -7.51
CA SER A 221 -17.13 -14.15 -7.82
C SER A 221 -17.63 -13.50 -9.12
N PHE A 222 -17.59 -12.18 -9.18
CA PHE A 222 -17.77 -11.37 -10.37
C PHE A 222 -16.43 -11.15 -11.09
N ASP A 223 -16.46 -11.14 -12.43
CA ASP A 223 -15.28 -10.89 -13.27
C ASP A 223 -15.28 -9.50 -13.93
N ASP A 224 -16.32 -8.69 -13.70
CA ASP A 224 -16.56 -7.39 -14.34
C ASP A 224 -15.51 -6.31 -13.99
N CYS A 225 -14.78 -6.47 -12.90
CA CYS A 225 -13.68 -5.57 -12.46
C CYS A 225 -12.31 -6.26 -12.41
N ARG A 226 -12.14 -7.42 -13.03
CA ARG A 226 -10.95 -8.27 -12.85
C ARG A 226 -9.64 -7.54 -13.16
N GLU A 227 -9.55 -6.86 -14.30
CA GLU A 227 -8.33 -6.16 -14.72
C GLU A 227 -7.91 -5.08 -13.71
N LEU A 228 -8.89 -4.32 -13.19
CA LEU A 228 -8.66 -3.30 -12.18
C LEU A 228 -8.18 -3.93 -10.87
N ILE A 229 -8.84 -4.98 -10.38
CA ILE A 229 -8.47 -5.68 -9.15
C ILE A 229 -7.05 -6.26 -9.26
N GLU A 230 -6.71 -6.85 -10.41
CA GLU A 230 -5.36 -7.39 -10.66
C GLU A 230 -4.30 -6.28 -10.72
N ALA A 231 -4.58 -5.15 -11.37
CA ALA A 231 -3.68 -4.01 -11.43
C ALA A 231 -3.41 -3.44 -10.02
N GLU A 232 -4.47 -3.22 -9.25
CA GLU A 232 -4.40 -2.71 -7.87
C GLU A 232 -3.68 -3.68 -6.93
N SER A 233 -3.92 -4.99 -7.07
CA SER A 233 -3.21 -6.02 -6.32
C SER A 233 -1.72 -6.03 -6.66
N LYS A 234 -1.36 -5.89 -7.94
CA LYS A 234 0.05 -5.78 -8.37
C LYS A 234 0.74 -4.55 -7.79
N ASP A 235 0.05 -3.42 -7.72
CA ASP A 235 0.59 -2.21 -7.08
C ASP A 235 0.83 -2.42 -5.58
N LEU A 236 -0.08 -3.08 -4.85
CA LEU A 236 0.15 -3.41 -3.43
C LEU A 236 1.38 -4.33 -3.26
N LEU A 237 1.53 -5.34 -4.12
CA LEU A 237 2.69 -6.24 -4.09
C LEU A 237 4.00 -5.52 -4.42
N ARG A 238 3.96 -4.52 -5.33
CA ARG A 238 5.12 -3.66 -5.61
C ARG A 238 5.51 -2.86 -4.38
N ASP A 239 4.55 -2.22 -3.71
CA ASP A 239 4.78 -1.46 -2.48
C ASP A 239 5.42 -2.35 -1.40
N LEU A 240 4.92 -3.58 -1.23
CA LEU A 240 5.49 -4.57 -0.30
C LEU A 240 6.94 -4.93 -0.66
N LYS A 241 7.24 -5.13 -1.95
CA LYS A 241 8.59 -5.47 -2.43
C LYS A 241 9.58 -4.33 -2.19
N GLU A 242 9.15 -3.08 -2.32
CA GLU A 242 9.99 -1.90 -2.10
C GLU A 242 10.23 -1.59 -0.62
N LEU A 243 9.52 -2.25 0.31
CA LEU A 243 9.60 -1.98 1.75
C LEU A 243 11.01 -2.04 2.31
N ARG A 244 11.83 -3.03 1.93
CA ARG A 244 13.18 -3.17 2.50
C ARG A 244 14.06 -1.95 2.22
N ARG A 245 13.97 -1.41 1.00
CA ARG A 245 14.69 -0.20 0.60
C ARG A 245 14.11 1.02 1.32
N ASN A 246 12.78 1.14 1.33
CA ASN A 246 12.10 2.27 1.96
C ASN A 246 12.29 2.31 3.49
N ALA A 247 12.37 1.15 4.14
CA ALA A 247 12.58 1.04 5.58
C ALA A 247 13.95 1.55 6.02
N ALA A 248 15.02 1.28 5.24
CA ALA A 248 16.34 1.81 5.55
C ALA A 248 16.35 3.35 5.53
N ILE A 249 15.77 3.94 4.48
CA ILE A 249 15.62 5.40 4.35
C ILE A 249 14.78 5.97 5.51
N ARG A 250 13.66 5.32 5.86
CA ARG A 250 12.82 5.73 6.99
C ARG A 250 13.56 5.66 8.32
N LYS A 251 14.33 4.60 8.58
CA LYS A 251 15.14 4.46 9.80
C LYS A 251 16.14 5.60 9.92
N ILE A 252 16.81 5.99 8.83
CA ILE A 252 17.70 7.15 8.83
C ILE A 252 16.93 8.43 9.15
N ASN A 253 15.77 8.65 8.52
CA ASN A 253 14.93 9.81 8.82
C ASN A 253 14.46 9.84 10.29
N GLU A 254 14.12 8.69 10.88
CA GLU A 254 13.77 8.59 12.30
C GLU A 254 14.97 8.88 13.21
N ILE A 255 16.17 8.43 12.84
CA ILE A 255 17.42 8.80 13.55
C ILE A 255 17.64 10.31 13.47
N VAL A 256 17.43 10.95 12.31
CA VAL A 256 17.52 12.41 12.14
C VAL A 256 16.52 13.13 13.06
N LYS A 257 15.24 12.74 13.03
CA LYS A 257 14.20 13.31 13.90
C LYS A 257 14.58 13.16 15.38
N ARG A 258 15.06 11.98 15.77
CA ARG A 258 15.46 11.66 17.15
C ARG A 258 16.69 12.46 17.59
N ALA A 259 17.68 12.63 16.72
CA ALA A 259 18.87 13.44 16.98
C ALA A 259 18.52 14.92 17.19
N ARG A 260 17.65 15.49 16.34
CA ARG A 260 17.13 16.85 16.53
C ARG A 260 16.40 17.01 17.86
N LEU A 261 15.49 16.08 18.18
CA LEU A 261 14.75 16.11 19.45
C LEU A 261 15.68 15.96 20.66
N ALA A 262 16.69 15.09 20.59
CA ALA A 262 17.67 14.91 21.66
C ALA A 262 18.50 16.17 21.90
N ARG A 263 18.94 16.84 20.82
CA ARG A 263 19.64 18.13 20.86
C ARG A 263 18.77 19.21 21.51
N VAL A 264 17.53 19.39 21.04
CA VAL A 264 16.58 20.35 21.61
C VAL A 264 16.32 20.06 23.08
N HIS A 265 16.12 18.79 23.44
CA HIS A 265 15.92 18.39 24.83
C HIS A 265 17.12 18.74 25.72
N ALA A 266 18.36 18.49 25.26
CA ALA A 266 19.57 18.84 26.00
C ALA A 266 19.66 20.36 26.24
N LEU A 267 19.32 21.17 25.22
CA LEU A 267 19.29 22.63 25.33
C LEU A 267 18.21 23.10 26.32
N ILE A 268 17.02 22.52 26.29
CA ILE A 268 15.94 22.81 27.26
C ILE A 268 16.40 22.52 28.68
N ILE A 269 16.89 21.30 28.94
CA ILE A 269 17.31 20.88 30.29
C ILE A 269 18.45 21.78 30.80
N SER A 270 19.43 22.10 29.95
CA SER A 270 20.49 23.02 30.35
C SER A 270 20.01 24.45 30.57
N HIS A 271 19.06 24.95 29.78
CA HIS A 271 18.50 26.30 29.94
C HIS A 271 17.78 26.40 31.28
N LEU A 272 16.92 25.42 31.59
CA LEU A 272 16.21 25.35 32.87
C LEU A 272 17.19 25.27 34.05
N LYS A 273 18.27 24.48 33.93
CA LYS A 273 19.30 24.43 34.97
C LYS A 273 19.99 25.78 35.19
N LYS A 274 20.25 26.55 34.12
CA LYS A 274 20.88 27.88 34.19
C LYS A 274 19.95 28.91 34.86
N GLU A 275 18.63 28.78 34.67
CA GLU A 275 17.63 29.65 35.29
C GLU A 275 17.38 29.35 36.78
N MET A 276 17.82 28.21 37.30
CA MET A 276 17.59 27.84 38.70
C MET A 276 18.54 28.60 39.66
N PRO A 277 18.02 29.14 40.78
CA PRO A 277 18.83 29.87 41.74
C PRO A 277 19.70 28.92 42.57
N SER A 278 20.92 29.33 42.90
CA SER A 278 21.90 28.48 43.58
C SER A 278 21.54 28.16 45.05
N MET A 279 20.89 29.10 45.76
CA MET A 279 20.69 29.03 47.22
C MET A 279 19.21 28.92 47.63
N PHE A 280 18.41 29.98 47.43
CA PHE A 280 17.03 30.07 47.94
C PHE A 280 16.00 30.25 46.82
N GLY A 281 14.73 29.93 47.09
CA GLY A 281 13.62 30.15 46.16
C GLY A 281 13.48 29.11 45.03
N LYS A 282 14.24 27.99 45.09
CA LYS A 282 14.28 26.94 44.05
C LYS A 282 12.88 26.43 43.67
N LYS A 283 12.05 26.05 44.65
CA LYS A 283 10.68 25.55 44.39
C LYS A 283 9.81 26.59 43.65
N LYS A 284 9.82 27.84 44.12
CA LYS A 284 9.05 28.93 43.52
C LYS A 284 9.52 29.23 42.09
N LYS A 285 10.83 29.23 41.83
CA LYS A 285 11.36 29.43 40.48
C LYS A 285 11.04 28.24 39.56
N GLN A 286 11.12 27.00 40.05
CA GLN A 286 10.74 25.81 39.29
C GLN A 286 9.26 25.86 38.89
N GLU A 287 8.35 26.22 39.79
CA GLU A 287 6.93 26.41 39.47
C GLU A 287 6.72 27.52 38.42
N ALA A 288 7.44 28.64 38.55
CA ALA A 288 7.39 29.72 37.56
C ALA A 288 7.87 29.28 36.17
N LEU A 289 8.97 28.52 36.10
CA LEU A 289 9.51 27.96 34.85
C LEU A 289 8.54 26.94 34.23
N LEU A 290 7.89 26.09 35.05
CA LEU A 290 6.88 25.15 34.58
C LEU A 290 5.64 25.86 34.01
N ASN A 291 5.25 27.00 34.59
CA ASN A 291 4.10 27.76 34.12
C ASN A 291 4.39 28.55 32.85
N ASN A 292 5.64 28.98 32.63
CA ASN A 292 6.04 29.77 31.48
C ASN A 292 6.88 28.98 30.47
N LEU A 293 6.70 27.65 30.41
CA LEU A 293 7.56 26.77 29.62
C LEU A 293 7.56 27.10 28.11
N GLY A 294 6.41 27.56 27.59
CA GLY A 294 6.30 28.00 26.20
C GLY A 294 7.22 29.19 25.87
N ASP A 295 7.28 30.18 26.77
CA ASP A 295 8.17 31.35 26.62
C ASP A 295 9.63 30.94 26.76
N GLU A 296 9.94 30.01 27.68
CA GLU A 296 11.30 29.47 27.80
C GLU A 296 11.73 28.74 26.52
N PHE A 297 10.83 28.02 25.85
CA PHE A 297 11.12 27.41 24.55
C PHE A 297 11.38 28.48 23.48
N ALA A 298 10.60 29.56 23.44
CA ALA A 298 10.79 30.66 22.51
C ALA A 298 12.18 31.35 22.68
N LYS A 299 12.66 31.50 23.92
CA LYS A 299 14.01 32.02 24.17
C LYS A 299 15.09 31.11 23.58
N ILE A 300 14.94 29.79 23.71
CA ILE A 300 15.89 28.82 23.16
C ILE A 300 15.85 28.84 21.63
N GLN A 301 14.65 28.92 21.04
CA GLN A 301 14.47 29.05 19.59
C GLN A 301 15.24 30.25 19.03
N GLN A 302 15.06 31.42 19.64
CA GLN A 302 15.74 32.64 19.22
C GLN A 302 17.26 32.55 19.40
N LYS A 303 17.72 32.02 20.54
CA LYS A 303 19.15 31.94 20.86
C LYS A 303 19.93 31.00 19.95
N TYR A 304 19.34 29.87 19.57
CA TYR A 304 20.04 28.82 18.80
C TYR A 304 19.51 28.67 17.37
N HIS A 305 18.64 29.57 16.91
CA HIS A 305 18.03 29.57 15.58
C HIS A 305 17.34 28.25 15.23
N LEU A 306 16.55 27.73 16.17
CA LEU A 306 15.92 26.41 16.03
C LEU A 306 14.49 26.52 15.50
N PRO A 307 14.08 25.65 14.56
CA PRO A 307 12.70 25.59 14.09
C PRO A 307 11.72 25.23 15.22
N VAL A 308 10.53 25.81 15.18
CA VAL A 308 9.46 25.50 16.15
C VAL A 308 9.07 24.03 16.13
N GLY A 309 9.10 23.40 14.94
CA GLY A 309 8.74 21.99 14.75
C GLY A 309 9.65 20.97 15.45
N ASP A 310 10.87 21.37 15.83
CA ASP A 310 11.79 20.48 16.55
C ASP A 310 11.51 20.44 18.07
N PHE A 311 10.66 21.34 18.59
CA PHE A 311 10.33 21.41 20.00
C PHE A 311 9.17 20.48 20.38
N PRO A 312 9.22 19.84 21.56
CA PRO A 312 8.10 19.07 22.06
C PRO A 312 6.92 19.98 22.42
N ASN A 313 5.71 19.41 22.48
CA ASN A 313 4.55 20.12 22.99
C ASN A 313 4.78 20.57 24.46
N PRO A 314 4.66 21.87 24.79
CA PRO A 314 4.96 22.38 26.13
C PRO A 314 4.13 21.73 27.24
N GLU A 315 2.84 21.52 27.04
CA GLU A 315 1.94 20.94 28.05
C GLU A 315 2.30 19.48 28.35
N ARG A 316 2.52 18.67 27.31
CA ARG A 316 2.98 17.28 27.49
C ARG A 316 4.35 17.22 28.15
N PHE A 317 5.26 18.14 27.79
CA PHE A 317 6.58 18.20 28.40
C PHE A 317 6.50 18.59 29.87
N LYS A 318 5.65 19.56 30.22
CA LYS A 318 5.40 20.02 31.59
C LYS A 318 4.94 18.89 32.49
N GLN A 319 4.01 18.04 32.03
CA GLN A 319 3.54 16.87 32.79
C GLN A 319 4.71 15.98 33.20
N SER A 320 5.56 15.61 32.23
CA SER A 320 6.76 14.79 32.51
C SER A 320 7.77 15.51 33.40
N LEU A 321 8.03 16.79 33.11
CA LEU A 321 9.04 17.62 33.78
C LEU A 321 8.70 17.89 35.25
N SER A 322 7.42 17.95 35.59
CA SER A 322 6.93 18.19 36.97
C SER A 322 7.43 17.15 37.98
N HIS A 323 7.78 15.95 37.53
CA HIS A 323 8.28 14.87 38.37
C HIS A 323 9.79 14.95 38.67
N TYR A 324 10.49 15.95 38.13
CA TYR A 324 11.94 16.10 38.27
C TYR A 324 12.31 17.35 39.07
N ASP A 325 13.44 17.27 39.77
CA ASP A 325 14.06 18.41 40.44
C ASP A 325 15.02 19.10 39.45
N MET A 326 14.66 20.32 39.03
CA MET A 326 15.45 21.07 38.03
C MET A 326 16.83 21.46 38.56
N ASP A 327 17.02 21.53 39.88
CA ASP A 327 18.33 21.81 40.46
C ASP A 327 19.30 20.62 40.32
N LYS A 328 18.79 19.41 40.10
CA LYS A 328 19.61 18.21 39.87
C LYS A 328 19.97 17.99 38.40
N PHE A 329 19.51 18.86 37.51
CA PHE A 329 19.85 18.76 36.09
C PHE A 329 21.34 19.00 35.84
N LYS A 330 21.85 18.30 34.84
CA LYS A 330 23.22 18.44 34.37
C LYS A 330 23.33 19.70 33.50
N THR A 331 24.48 20.34 33.55
CA THR A 331 24.84 21.41 32.61
C THR A 331 25.08 20.84 31.22
N LEU A 332 24.91 21.68 30.19
CA LEU A 332 25.24 21.30 28.82
C LEU A 332 26.71 20.91 28.70
N LYS A 333 26.96 19.88 27.90
CA LYS A 333 28.29 19.48 27.46
C LYS A 333 28.40 19.86 25.98
N GLU A 334 29.18 20.89 25.69
CA GLU A 334 29.27 21.48 24.34
C GLU A 334 29.84 20.46 23.33
N ASP A 335 30.80 19.64 23.74
CA ASP A 335 31.38 18.56 22.93
C ASP A 335 30.35 17.53 22.45
N LEU A 336 29.30 17.25 23.24
CA LEU A 336 28.23 16.33 22.85
C LEU A 336 27.25 16.97 21.88
N ILE A 337 27.05 18.29 21.95
CA ILE A 337 26.18 19.01 21.01
C ILE A 337 26.87 19.15 19.66
N GLU A 338 28.16 19.48 19.65
CA GLU A 338 28.97 19.54 18.43
C GLU A 338 28.93 18.22 17.65
N LYS A 339 29.07 17.08 18.35
CA LYS A 339 28.95 15.75 17.71
C LYS A 339 27.58 15.49 17.08
N VAL A 340 26.50 15.95 17.72
CA VAL A 340 25.15 15.80 17.16
C VAL A 340 24.96 16.73 15.96
N ASP A 341 25.50 17.95 16.02
CA ASP A 341 25.47 18.91 14.93
C ASP A 341 26.27 18.43 13.72
N GLU A 342 27.46 17.86 13.93
CA GLU A 342 28.27 17.21 12.89
C GLU A 342 27.52 16.04 12.24
N ALA A 343 26.93 15.16 13.04
CA ALA A 343 26.17 14.03 12.53
C ALA A 343 24.94 14.47 11.71
N LEU A 344 24.24 15.52 12.14
CA LEU A 344 23.08 16.07 11.43
C LEU A 344 23.47 16.82 10.15
N ALA A 345 24.62 17.49 10.12
CA ALA A 345 25.08 18.29 8.99
C ALA A 345 25.79 17.46 7.93
N ASN A 346 26.54 16.43 8.31
CA ASN A 346 27.45 15.69 7.42
C ASN A 346 27.15 14.19 7.36
N ASP A 347 27.17 13.49 8.49
CA ASP A 347 27.15 12.01 8.51
C ASP A 347 25.82 11.44 8.00
N LEU A 348 24.69 11.91 8.53
CA LEU A 348 23.36 11.42 8.17
C LEU A 348 22.97 11.77 6.73
N PRO A 349 23.23 13.00 6.22
CA PRO A 349 23.08 13.31 4.80
C PRO A 349 23.96 12.44 3.89
N HIS A 350 25.22 12.18 4.28
CA HIS A 350 26.10 11.31 3.51
C HIS A 350 25.60 9.86 3.49
N LEU A 351 25.09 9.35 4.62
CA LEU A 351 24.46 8.04 4.68
C LEU A 351 23.23 7.95 3.78
N MET A 352 22.39 8.98 3.74
CA MET A 352 21.21 9.05 2.86
C MET A 352 21.58 8.97 1.37
N SER A 353 22.69 9.59 0.95
CA SER A 353 23.10 9.58 -0.46
C SER A 353 23.61 8.23 -0.95
N GLN A 354 23.95 7.32 -0.04
CA GLN A 354 24.32 5.94 -0.38
C GLN A 354 23.11 5.06 -0.74
N PHE A 355 21.88 5.51 -0.45
CA PHE A 355 20.67 4.80 -0.84
C PHE A 355 20.12 5.31 -2.17
N PRO A 356 19.73 4.43 -3.10
CA PRO A 356 19.14 4.84 -4.37
C PRO A 356 17.82 5.60 -4.12
N THR A 357 17.82 6.89 -4.43
CA THR A 357 16.69 7.81 -4.24
C THR A 357 15.58 7.61 -5.30
N VAL A 358 15.88 6.93 -6.41
CA VAL A 358 14.93 6.63 -7.50
C VAL A 358 15.22 5.21 -8.02
N ASN A 359 14.19 4.51 -8.50
CA ASN A 359 14.41 3.28 -9.28
C ASN A 359 15.40 3.59 -10.41
N PRO A 360 16.49 2.82 -10.60
CA PRO A 360 17.39 3.06 -11.72
C PRO A 360 16.57 3.02 -13.01
N GLU A 361 16.75 4.02 -13.88
CA GLU A 361 16.13 3.99 -15.20
C GLU A 361 16.66 2.75 -15.94
N LEU A 362 15.80 1.74 -16.09
CA LEU A 362 16.10 0.59 -16.93
C LEU A 362 16.30 1.09 -18.36
N THR A 363 17.34 0.61 -19.04
CA THR A 363 17.53 0.84 -20.46
C THR A 363 16.37 0.24 -21.26
N GLN A 364 16.12 0.71 -22.48
CA GLN A 364 14.97 0.28 -23.29
C GLN A 364 14.92 -1.25 -23.50
N LYS A 365 16.08 -1.94 -23.54
CA LYS A 365 16.18 -3.40 -23.62
C LYS A 365 15.87 -4.12 -22.30
N GLU A 366 16.14 -3.49 -21.16
CA GLU A 366 15.86 -4.06 -19.83
C GLU A 366 14.39 -3.89 -19.42
N ARG A 367 13.67 -2.96 -20.06
CA ARG A 367 12.24 -2.71 -19.82
C ARG A 367 11.34 -3.82 -20.35
N ASN A 368 11.74 -4.48 -21.42
CA ASN A 368 11.01 -5.63 -21.97
C ASN A 368 11.98 -6.61 -22.69
N PRO A 369 12.44 -7.68 -22.00
CA PRO A 369 13.34 -8.67 -22.60
C PRO A 369 12.68 -9.54 -23.68
N PHE A 370 11.38 -9.37 -23.93
CA PHE A 370 10.61 -10.11 -24.93
C PHE A 370 10.19 -9.25 -26.13
N GLN A 371 10.63 -7.99 -26.20
CA GLN A 371 10.25 -7.10 -27.31
C GLN A 371 10.91 -7.49 -28.65
N GLU A 372 11.94 -8.35 -28.64
CA GLU A 372 12.63 -8.84 -29.86
C GLU A 372 12.27 -10.29 -30.25
N SER A 373 11.33 -10.96 -29.58
CA SER A 373 10.80 -12.24 -30.08
C SER A 373 9.58 -12.00 -30.97
N ALA A 374 9.85 -11.66 -32.23
CA ALA A 374 8.85 -11.71 -33.29
C ALA A 374 8.18 -13.10 -33.29
N MET A 375 6.86 -13.13 -33.13
CA MET A 375 6.07 -14.34 -33.34
C MET A 375 6.19 -14.78 -34.81
N PRO A 376 6.21 -16.08 -35.15
CA PRO A 376 6.63 -16.55 -36.48
C PRO A 376 5.74 -16.16 -37.67
N ASN A 377 4.62 -15.43 -37.47
CA ASN A 377 3.60 -15.18 -38.50
C ASN A 377 3.15 -13.72 -38.59
N ASP A 378 3.97 -12.74 -38.19
CA ASP A 378 3.55 -11.34 -38.25
C ASP A 378 3.39 -10.87 -39.71
N ILE A 379 2.12 -10.66 -40.11
CA ILE A 379 1.79 -9.80 -41.24
C ILE A 379 2.41 -8.43 -40.95
N SER A 380 3.17 -7.88 -41.91
CA SER A 380 3.84 -6.58 -41.79
C SER A 380 2.94 -5.52 -41.15
N SER A 381 3.48 -4.72 -40.24
CA SER A 381 2.75 -3.63 -39.57
C SER A 381 2.04 -2.69 -40.55
N SER A 382 2.59 -2.53 -41.75
CA SER A 382 2.00 -1.76 -42.85
C SER A 382 0.62 -2.26 -43.32
N PHE A 383 0.30 -3.55 -43.12
CA PHE A 383 -0.98 -4.14 -43.49
C PHE A 383 -2.13 -3.62 -42.62
N TRP A 384 -1.84 -3.15 -41.41
CA TRP A 384 -2.85 -2.60 -40.50
C TRP A 384 -3.10 -1.11 -40.71
N HIS A 385 -2.69 -0.56 -41.86
CA HIS A 385 -2.96 0.82 -42.26
C HIS A 385 -4.02 0.88 -43.35
N PHE A 386 -4.94 1.83 -43.24
CA PHE A 386 -6.02 2.02 -44.21
C PHE A 386 -5.50 2.24 -45.65
N ASP A 387 -4.34 2.88 -45.80
CA ASP A 387 -3.68 3.11 -47.10
C ASP A 387 -3.23 1.81 -47.79
N SER A 388 -3.15 0.69 -47.05
CA SER A 388 -2.82 -0.62 -47.62
C SER A 388 -4.02 -1.36 -48.21
N ILE A 389 -5.23 -0.82 -48.03
CA ILE A 389 -6.47 -1.42 -48.52
C ILE A 389 -6.68 -1.02 -49.98
N ASP A 390 -6.71 -2.00 -50.88
CA ASP A 390 -7.03 -1.77 -52.29
C ASP A 390 -8.53 -1.62 -52.51
N LYS A 391 -9.06 -0.44 -52.19
CA LYS A 391 -10.47 -0.10 -52.45
C LYS A 391 -10.87 -0.25 -53.92
N GLY A 392 -9.92 -0.04 -54.85
CA GLY A 392 -10.15 -0.15 -56.28
C GLY A 392 -10.49 -1.58 -56.70
N ALA A 393 -9.84 -2.56 -56.07
CA ALA A 393 -10.12 -3.98 -56.29
C ALA A 393 -11.50 -4.42 -55.75
N HIS A 394 -11.99 -3.79 -54.67
CA HIS A 394 -13.27 -4.16 -54.05
C HIS A 394 -14.49 -3.43 -54.65
N LEU A 395 -14.27 -2.29 -55.29
CA LEU A 395 -15.34 -1.46 -55.86
C LEU A 395 -16.24 -2.20 -56.87
N PRO A 396 -15.74 -3.03 -57.82
CA PRO A 396 -16.60 -3.76 -58.75
C PRO A 396 -17.56 -4.72 -58.04
N THR A 397 -17.07 -5.45 -57.04
CA THR A 397 -17.89 -6.38 -56.24
C THR A 397 -18.92 -5.62 -55.40
N PHE A 398 -18.53 -4.49 -54.81
CA PHE A 398 -19.44 -3.63 -54.07
C PHE A 398 -20.55 -3.06 -54.95
N GLN A 399 -20.24 -2.65 -56.20
CA GLN A 399 -21.24 -2.15 -57.15
C GLN A 399 -22.22 -3.23 -57.60
N GLN A 400 -21.76 -4.49 -57.75
CA GLN A 400 -22.63 -5.62 -58.11
C GLN A 400 -23.68 -5.94 -57.05
N LEU A 401 -23.45 -5.57 -55.78
CA LEU A 401 -24.43 -5.71 -54.70
C LEU A 401 -25.60 -4.71 -54.78
N GLY A 402 -25.52 -3.73 -55.68
CA GLY A 402 -26.59 -2.74 -55.87
C GLY A 402 -26.78 -1.79 -54.68
N PRO A 403 -25.73 -1.04 -54.27
CA PRO A 403 -25.81 -0.11 -53.14
C PRO A 403 -26.91 0.94 -53.33
N ARG A 404 -27.66 1.21 -52.27
CA ARG A 404 -28.65 2.30 -52.20
C ARG A 404 -28.06 3.39 -51.32
N ASP A 405 -28.01 4.63 -51.82
CA ASP A 405 -27.37 5.76 -51.13
C ASP A 405 -25.91 5.50 -50.70
N GLY A 406 -25.19 4.69 -51.49
CA GLY A 406 -23.79 4.35 -51.23
C GLY A 406 -23.58 3.27 -50.15
N LYS A 407 -24.65 2.64 -49.66
CA LYS A 407 -24.60 1.58 -48.64
C LYS A 407 -25.29 0.30 -49.11
N VAL A 408 -24.85 -0.84 -48.59
CA VAL A 408 -25.44 -2.17 -48.83
C VAL A 408 -25.88 -2.79 -47.51
N SER A 409 -27.01 -3.48 -47.47
CA SER A 409 -27.50 -4.12 -46.24
C SER A 409 -26.67 -5.35 -45.86
N GLY A 410 -26.57 -5.66 -44.55
CA GLY A 410 -25.89 -6.87 -44.11
C GLY A 410 -26.48 -8.18 -44.67
N SER A 411 -27.78 -8.21 -44.99
CA SER A 411 -28.40 -9.35 -45.67
C SER A 411 -27.89 -9.57 -47.09
N ASP A 412 -27.52 -8.50 -47.81
CA ASP A 412 -27.00 -8.56 -49.18
C ASP A 412 -25.49 -8.84 -49.19
N VAL A 413 -24.75 -8.36 -48.18
CA VAL A 413 -23.30 -8.60 -48.04
C VAL A 413 -23.00 -10.02 -47.55
N LYS A 414 -23.82 -10.57 -46.65
CA LYS A 414 -23.58 -11.88 -46.01
C LYS A 414 -23.31 -13.04 -46.99
N PRO A 415 -24.07 -13.22 -48.10
CA PRO A 415 -23.79 -14.26 -49.07
C PRO A 415 -22.39 -14.16 -49.70
N ILE A 416 -21.88 -12.93 -49.91
CA ILE A 416 -20.54 -12.72 -50.47
C ILE A 416 -19.46 -13.10 -49.45
N LEU A 417 -19.59 -12.66 -48.19
CA LEU A 417 -18.61 -13.01 -47.15
C LEU A 417 -18.57 -14.54 -46.91
N MET A 418 -19.72 -15.23 -47.01
CA MET A 418 -19.77 -16.69 -46.89
C MET A 418 -19.05 -17.42 -48.04
N GLN A 419 -18.96 -16.82 -49.23
CA GLN A 419 -18.22 -17.41 -50.36
C GLN A 419 -16.69 -17.41 -50.13
N CYS A 420 -16.19 -16.61 -49.20
CA CYS A 420 -14.77 -16.56 -48.86
C CYS A 420 -14.27 -17.78 -48.06
N GLY A 421 -15.16 -18.70 -47.69
CA GLY A 421 -14.80 -19.99 -47.09
C GLY A 421 -14.38 -19.94 -45.62
N LEU A 422 -14.61 -18.81 -44.92
CA LEU A 422 -14.32 -18.69 -43.50
C LEU A 422 -15.48 -19.21 -42.61
N PRO A 423 -15.17 -19.73 -41.41
CA PRO A 423 -16.16 -20.07 -40.40
C PRO A 423 -17.11 -18.91 -40.05
N ASN A 424 -18.37 -19.21 -39.76
CA ASN A 424 -19.42 -18.22 -39.52
C ASN A 424 -19.16 -17.34 -38.28
N ASP A 425 -18.47 -17.86 -37.28
CA ASP A 425 -18.01 -17.11 -36.09
C ASP A 425 -16.95 -16.06 -36.45
N GLN A 426 -15.99 -16.41 -37.33
CA GLN A 426 -15.00 -15.46 -37.84
C GLN A 426 -15.64 -14.39 -38.72
N LEU A 427 -16.57 -14.77 -39.60
CA LEU A 427 -17.31 -13.81 -40.42
C LEU A 427 -18.15 -12.85 -39.56
N ALA A 428 -18.73 -13.32 -38.46
CA ALA A 428 -19.44 -12.47 -37.50
C ALA A 428 -18.50 -11.51 -36.77
N GLN A 429 -17.28 -11.93 -36.43
CA GLN A 429 -16.26 -11.06 -35.86
C GLN A 429 -15.81 -10.00 -36.87
N ILE A 430 -15.56 -10.39 -38.13
CA ILE A 430 -15.18 -9.46 -39.21
C ILE A 430 -16.28 -8.42 -39.44
N TRP A 431 -17.55 -8.84 -39.45
CA TRP A 431 -18.69 -7.91 -39.53
C TRP A 431 -18.62 -6.86 -38.42
N ARG A 432 -18.53 -7.29 -37.15
CA ARG A 432 -18.48 -6.38 -35.99
C ARG A 432 -17.27 -5.43 -36.00
N LEU A 433 -16.15 -5.87 -36.58
CA LEU A 433 -14.96 -5.04 -36.71
C LEU A 433 -15.08 -4.02 -37.85
N SER A 434 -15.86 -4.33 -38.88
CA SER A 434 -15.94 -3.52 -40.11
C SER A 434 -17.12 -2.54 -40.11
N ASP A 435 -18.26 -2.91 -39.49
CA ASP A 435 -19.44 -2.06 -39.25
C ASP A 435 -19.16 -1.14 -38.04
N PHE A 436 -18.27 -0.16 -38.22
CA PHE A 436 -17.79 0.68 -37.12
C PHE A 436 -18.78 1.78 -36.73
N ASP A 437 -19.73 2.14 -37.60
CA ASP A 437 -20.82 3.05 -37.27
C ASP A 437 -22.06 2.34 -36.66
N ASN A 438 -22.08 1.00 -36.69
CA ASN A 438 -23.11 0.12 -36.11
C ASN A 438 -24.51 0.37 -36.68
N ASP A 439 -24.62 0.79 -37.93
CA ASP A 439 -25.91 1.05 -38.57
C ASP A 439 -26.51 -0.19 -39.27
N GLY A 440 -25.76 -1.29 -39.34
CA GLY A 440 -26.19 -2.55 -39.94
C GLY A 440 -26.10 -2.59 -41.47
N TYR A 441 -25.52 -1.55 -42.07
CA TYR A 441 -25.16 -1.47 -43.47
C TYR A 441 -23.63 -1.44 -43.62
N MET A 442 -23.15 -1.57 -44.85
CA MET A 442 -21.75 -1.33 -45.17
C MET A 442 -21.66 -0.32 -46.31
N ASP A 443 -20.90 0.74 -46.08
CA ASP A 443 -20.38 1.57 -47.16
C ASP A 443 -19.13 0.94 -47.81
N LEU A 444 -18.58 1.60 -48.84
CA LEU A 444 -17.43 1.07 -49.57
C LEU A 444 -16.18 0.91 -48.68
N ASP A 445 -15.97 1.78 -47.69
CA ASP A 445 -14.80 1.70 -46.82
C ASP A 445 -14.94 0.51 -45.87
N GLU A 446 -16.13 0.35 -45.27
CA GLU A 446 -16.47 -0.76 -44.38
C GLU A 446 -16.39 -2.11 -45.10
N PHE A 447 -16.91 -2.18 -46.32
CA PHE A 447 -16.79 -3.36 -47.17
C PHE A 447 -15.33 -3.68 -47.52
N SER A 448 -14.52 -2.65 -47.82
CA SER A 448 -13.10 -2.84 -48.14
C SER A 448 -12.29 -3.31 -46.92
N ILE A 449 -12.61 -2.79 -45.72
CA ILE A 449 -12.02 -3.27 -44.46
C ILE A 449 -12.41 -4.74 -44.21
N ALA A 450 -13.68 -5.11 -44.44
CA ALA A 450 -14.12 -6.49 -44.28
C ALA A 450 -13.35 -7.46 -45.18
N MET A 451 -13.17 -7.10 -46.46
CA MET A 451 -12.39 -7.91 -47.41
C MET A 451 -10.90 -7.98 -47.07
N HIS A 452 -10.34 -6.89 -46.53
CA HIS A 452 -8.96 -6.83 -46.06
C HIS A 452 -8.74 -7.74 -44.84
N LEU A 453 -9.67 -7.74 -43.87
CA LEU A 453 -9.65 -8.64 -42.72
C LEU A 453 -9.81 -10.11 -43.11
N ILE A 454 -10.67 -10.40 -44.10
CA ILE A 454 -10.78 -11.76 -44.67
C ILE A 454 -9.43 -12.22 -45.24
N THR A 455 -8.75 -11.34 -45.98
CA THR A 455 -7.42 -11.64 -46.55
C THR A 455 -6.39 -11.88 -45.45
N ALA A 456 -6.45 -11.13 -44.35
CA ALA A 456 -5.58 -11.33 -43.18
C ALA A 456 -5.75 -12.74 -42.58
N VAL A 457 -7.01 -13.16 -42.38
CA VAL A 457 -7.34 -14.46 -41.80
C VAL A 457 -6.98 -15.61 -42.75
N GLN A 458 -7.21 -15.45 -44.05
CA GLN A 458 -6.81 -16.43 -45.06
C GLN A 458 -5.29 -16.60 -45.13
N ASN A 459 -4.52 -15.55 -44.82
CA ASN A 459 -3.06 -15.58 -44.70
C ASN A 459 -2.57 -16.08 -43.33
N GLY A 460 -3.46 -16.54 -42.45
CA GLY A 460 -3.13 -17.15 -41.17
C GLY A 460 -2.98 -16.18 -39.99
N ALA A 461 -3.37 -14.91 -40.15
CA ALA A 461 -3.40 -13.98 -39.02
C ALA A 461 -4.63 -14.16 -38.13
N GLN A 462 -4.45 -13.82 -36.85
CA GLN A 462 -5.56 -13.72 -35.91
C GLN A 462 -6.23 -12.35 -36.02
N LEU A 463 -7.56 -12.34 -35.97
CA LEU A 463 -8.32 -11.09 -35.94
C LEU A 463 -8.07 -10.37 -34.62
N PRO A 464 -7.90 -9.03 -34.64
CA PRO A 464 -7.77 -8.25 -33.42
C PRO A 464 -9.11 -8.23 -32.65
N GLU A 465 -9.03 -8.02 -31.33
CA GLU A 465 -10.24 -7.86 -30.49
C GLU A 465 -10.99 -6.55 -30.77
N LYS A 466 -10.27 -5.53 -31.25
CA LYS A 466 -10.81 -4.22 -31.65
C LYS A 466 -10.15 -3.77 -32.95
N LEU A 467 -10.88 -3.10 -33.82
CA LEU A 467 -10.33 -2.57 -35.06
C LEU A 467 -9.22 -1.53 -34.73
N PRO A 468 -7.98 -1.71 -35.20
CA PRO A 468 -6.91 -0.73 -35.00
C PRO A 468 -7.29 0.65 -35.55
N GLN A 469 -6.97 1.72 -34.83
CA GLN A 469 -7.28 3.09 -35.27
C GLN A 469 -6.63 3.43 -36.62
N THR A 470 -5.51 2.78 -36.96
CA THR A 470 -4.80 2.93 -38.23
C THR A 470 -5.56 2.36 -39.43
N LEU A 471 -6.55 1.49 -39.22
CA LEU A 471 -7.45 0.97 -40.25
C LEU A 471 -8.72 1.82 -40.44
N LEU A 472 -8.94 2.86 -39.63
CA LEU A 472 -10.09 3.74 -39.83
C LEU A 472 -9.80 4.77 -40.92
N PRO A 473 -10.76 5.05 -41.84
CA PRO A 473 -10.62 6.13 -42.80
C PRO A 473 -10.47 7.48 -42.08
N ASN A 474 -9.58 8.34 -42.58
CA ASN A 474 -9.53 9.75 -42.18
C ASN A 474 -10.74 10.52 -42.74
N ARG A 475 -11.93 10.30 -42.16
CA ARG A 475 -13.12 11.10 -42.45
C ARG A 475 -12.98 12.44 -41.71
N LYS A 476 -12.68 13.52 -42.44
CA LYS A 476 -12.92 14.87 -41.90
C LYS A 476 -14.43 15.01 -41.81
N PHE A 477 -14.97 15.06 -40.60
CA PHE A 477 -16.35 15.50 -40.35
C PHE A 477 -16.55 16.93 -40.87
#